data_AF-A0A086WGA3-F1
#
_entry.id   AF-A0A086WGA3-F1
#
_cell.length_a   1.000
_cell.length_b   1.000
_cell.length_c   1.000
_cell.angle_alpha   90.00
_cell.angle_beta   90.00
_cell.angle_gamma   90.00
#
_symmetry.space_group_name_H-M   'P 1'
#
loop_
_entity.id
_entity.type
_entity.pdbx_description
1 polymer ?
#
loop_
_entity_poly.entity_id
_entity_poly.type
_entity_poly.pdbx_seq_one_letter_code
_entity_poly.pdbx_strand_id
1 'polypeptide(L)' 'MAIARDGSFYLTYSRAASAEQVRACYPDITRFFEAKRRYDPQQRFQSSWYRHYYPLLKDASAALAA' A
#
# COMPACT_ATOMS: atom_id res chain seq x y z
N MET A 1 -11.94 10.55 -7.68
CA MET A 1 -13.01 10.92 -6.74
C MET A 1 -12.52 10.92 -5.29
N ALA A 2 -12.01 9.80 -4.76
CA ALA A 2 -11.55 9.69 -3.36
C ALA A 2 -10.36 10.63 -3.02
N ILE A 3 -9.28 10.56 -3.80
CA ILE A 3 -8.07 11.40 -3.59
C ILE A 3 -8.39 12.89 -3.55
N ALA A 4 -9.22 13.37 -4.48
CA ALA A 4 -9.61 14.78 -4.54
C ALA A 4 -10.45 15.27 -3.32
N ARG A 5 -10.87 14.35 -2.45
CA ARG A 5 -11.61 14.61 -1.21
C ARG A 5 -10.83 14.14 0.02
N ASP A 6 -9.53 13.92 -0.12
CA ASP A 6 -8.66 13.37 0.93
C ASP A 6 -9.20 12.07 1.55
N GLY A 7 -9.91 11.29 0.74
CA GLY A 7 -10.54 10.05 1.14
C GLY A 7 -9.76 8.83 0.68
N SER A 8 -10.09 7.68 1.27
CA SER A 8 -9.58 6.38 0.86
C SER A 8 -10.57 5.62 -0.02
N PHE A 9 -10.15 4.50 -0.57
CA PHE A 9 -11.00 3.59 -1.33
C PHE A 9 -10.82 2.17 -0.84
N TYR A 10 -11.89 1.37 -0.88
CA TYR A 10 -11.81 -0.02 -0.46
C TYR A 10 -10.81 -0.81 -1.32
N LEU A 11 -9.88 -1.51 -0.67
CA LEU A 11 -8.87 -2.36 -1.32
C LEU A 11 -9.54 -3.63 -1.83
N THR A 12 -10.23 -3.51 -2.96
CA THR A 12 -10.82 -4.66 -3.67
C THR A 12 -9.73 -5.53 -4.29
N TYR A 13 -10.11 -6.72 -4.77
CA TYR A 13 -9.22 -7.59 -5.53
C TYR A 13 -8.73 -6.99 -6.86
N SER A 14 -9.25 -5.84 -7.29
CA SER A 14 -8.85 -5.18 -8.53
C SER A 14 -7.52 -4.43 -8.37
N ARG A 15 -6.71 -4.45 -9.45
CA ARG A 15 -5.41 -3.74 -9.55
C ARG A 15 -5.54 -2.41 -10.29
N ALA A 16 -6.70 -1.77 -10.19
CA ALA A 16 -7.03 -0.59 -10.98
C ALA A 16 -6.35 0.69 -10.48
N ALA A 17 -5.95 0.73 -9.20
CA ALA A 17 -5.29 1.89 -8.61
C ALA A 17 -3.78 1.88 -8.94
N SER A 18 -3.23 3.02 -9.33
CA SER A 18 -1.78 3.16 -9.46
C SER A 18 -1.10 3.15 -8.08
N ALA A 19 0.20 2.86 -8.04
CA ALA A 19 0.98 2.93 -6.81
C ALA A 19 0.93 4.33 -6.16
N GLU A 20 0.85 5.40 -6.96
CA GLU A 20 0.70 6.77 -6.46
C GLU A 20 -0.68 7.01 -5.83
N GLN A 21 -1.74 6.53 -6.48
CA GLN A 21 -3.10 6.62 -5.95
C GLN A 21 -3.24 5.85 -4.63
N VAL A 22 -2.62 4.67 -4.52
CA VAL A 22 -2.59 3.91 -3.27
C VAL A 22 -1.86 4.68 -2.18
N ARG A 23 -0.71 5.31 -2.48
CA ARG A 23 0.04 6.12 -1.51
C ARG A 23 -0.76 7.33 -1.02
N ALA A 24 -1.43 8.04 -1.93
CA ALA A 24 -2.25 9.20 -1.57
C ALA A 24 -3.40 8.81 -0.63
N CYS A 25 -4.07 7.68 -0.90
CA CYS A 25 -5.17 7.19 -0.07
C CYS A 25 -4.74 6.43 1.20
N TYR A 26 -3.49 5.95 1.24
CA TYR A 26 -2.92 5.17 2.35
C TYR A 26 -1.47 5.60 2.62
N PRO A 27 -1.25 6.76 3.27
CA PRO A 27 0.10 7.31 3.49
C PRO A 27 1.00 6.38 4.31
N ASP A 28 0.45 5.68 5.31
CA ASP A 28 1.18 4.76 6.19
C ASP A 28 1.35 3.34 5.62
N ILE A 29 1.09 3.12 4.32
CA ILE A 29 1.10 1.77 3.74
C ILE A 29 2.47 1.08 3.85
N THR A 30 3.57 1.84 3.79
CA THR A 30 4.92 1.31 3.99
C THR A 30 5.12 0.79 5.41
N ARG A 31 4.65 1.53 6.43
CA ARG A 31 4.68 1.09 7.84
C ARG A 31 3.85 -0.18 8.05
N PHE A 32 2.70 -0.28 7.38
CA PHE A 32 1.91 -1.52 7.38
C PHE A 32 2.71 -2.71 6.82
N PHE A 33 3.41 -2.53 5.71
CA PHE A 33 4.23 -3.58 5.12
C PHE A 33 5.41 -4.00 6.00
N GLU A 34 6.08 -3.06 6.66
CA GLU A 34 7.13 -3.34 7.64
C GLU A 34 6.60 -4.14 8.83
N ALA A 35 5.46 -3.71 9.39
CA ALA A 35 4.79 -4.43 10.47
C ALA A 35 4.41 -5.85 10.03
N LYS A 36 3.84 -6.01 8.83
CA LYS A 36 3.52 -7.33 8.29
C LYS A 36 4.76 -8.21 8.17
N ARG A 37 5.88 -7.68 7.68
CA ARG A 37 7.15 -8.44 7.59
C ARG A 37 7.70 -8.83 8.96
N ARG A 38 7.51 -8.01 9.98
CA ARG A 38 7.90 -8.32 11.36
C ARG A 38 7.09 -9.48 11.94
N TYR A 39 5.77 -9.49 11.73
CA TYR A 39 4.88 -10.51 12.29
C TYR A 39 4.76 -11.77 11.41
N ASP A 40 5.03 -11.67 10.11
CA ASP A 40 5.02 -12.78 9.15
C ASP A 40 6.34 -12.81 8.34
N PRO A 41 7.47 -13.19 8.97
CA PRO A 41 8.78 -13.17 8.32
C PRO A 41 8.87 -14.08 7.10
N GLN A 42 8.18 -15.22 7.14
CA GLN A 42 8.09 -16.19 6.04
C GLN A 42 7.05 -15.79 4.99
N GLN A 43 6.33 -14.67 5.19
CA GLN A 43 5.33 -14.14 4.27
C GLN A 43 4.26 -15.19 3.87
N ARG A 44 3.72 -15.92 4.85
CA ARG A 44 2.69 -16.94 4.68
C ARG A 44 1.35 -16.32 4.28
N PHE A 45 1.03 -15.14 4.80
CA PHE A 45 -0.21 -14.45 4.46
C PHE A 45 -0.03 -13.66 3.17
N GLN A 46 -0.64 -14.16 2.09
CA GLN A 46 -0.45 -13.64 0.74
C GLN A 46 -1.80 -13.37 0.08
N SER A 47 -1.88 -12.30 -0.70
CA SER A 47 -3.01 -12.00 -1.57
C SER A 47 -2.52 -11.52 -2.93
N SER A 48 -3.38 -11.60 -3.95
CA SER A 48 -3.09 -11.08 -5.29
C SER A 48 -2.80 -9.57 -5.28
N TRP A 49 -3.40 -8.85 -4.34
CA TRP A 49 -3.17 -7.44 -4.06
C TRP A 49 -1.78 -7.23 -3.44
N TYR A 50 -1.45 -7.95 -2.35
CA TYR A 50 -0.17 -7.80 -1.66
C TYR A 50 1.01 -8.13 -2.58
N ARG A 51 0.93 -9.23 -3.34
CA ARG A 51 1.98 -9.61 -4.32
C ARG A 51 2.21 -8.56 -5.39
N HIS A 52 1.18 -7.80 -5.75
CA HIS A 52 1.27 -6.76 -6.76
C HIS A 52 1.83 -5.46 -6.19
N TYR A 53 1.29 -4.99 -5.07
CA TYR A 53 1.60 -3.65 -4.54
C TYR A 53 2.79 -3.61 -3.59
N TYR A 54 3.07 -4.67 -2.83
CA TYR A 54 4.23 -4.70 -1.92
C TYR A 54 5.54 -4.31 -2.62
N PRO A 55 5.95 -4.92 -3.76
CA PRO A 55 7.20 -4.52 -4.41
C PRO A 55 7.17 -3.10 -4.97
N LEU A 56 5.99 -2.55 -5.29
CA LEU A 56 5.82 -1.19 -5.84
C LEU A 56 5.83 -0.10 -4.77
N LEU A 57 5.54 -0.46 -3.52
CA LEU A 57 5.28 0.49 -2.43
C LEU A 57 6.24 0.36 -1.25
N LYS A 58 7.02 -0.73 -1.16
CA LYS A 58 7.94 -0.99 -0.05
C LYS A 58 9.07 0.03 0.10
N ASP A 59 9.50 0.66 -0.99
CA ASP A 59 10.70 1.53 -1.00
C ASP A 59 10.36 3.04 -0.99
N ALA A 60 9.09 3.42 -0.80
CA ALA A 60 8.63 4.79 -1.02
C ALA A 60 8.62 5.70 0.24
N SER A 61 9.39 5.36 1.28
CA SER A 61 9.47 6.10 2.55
C SER A 61 9.91 7.58 2.41
N ALA A 62 10.35 8.03 1.23
CA ALA A 62 11.00 9.34 1.06
C ALA A 62 10.11 10.46 0.46
N ALA A 63 8.89 10.19 -0.02
CA ALA A 63 8.22 11.12 -0.94
C ALA A 63 7.10 12.01 -0.37
N LEU A 64 6.75 11.93 0.92
CA LEU A 64 5.61 12.70 1.45
C LEU A 64 5.83 13.23 2.87
N ALA A 65 7.00 13.83 3.12
CA ALA A 65 7.30 14.58 4.34
C ALA A 65 7.79 16.01 4.04
N ALA A 66 7.31 16.60 2.95
CA ALA A 66 7.50 18.01 2.58
C ALA A 66 6.14 18.66 2.39
#